data_AF-A0A0U2WUI3-F1
#
_entry.id   AF-A0A0U2WUI3-F1
#
_cell.length_a   1.000
_cell.length_b   1.000
_cell.length_c   1.000
_cell.angle_alpha   90.00
_cell.angle_beta   90.00
_cell.angle_gamma   90.00
#
_symmetry.space_group_name_H-M   'P 1'
#
loop_
_entity.id
_entity.type
_entity.pdbx_description
1 polymer ?
#
loop_
_entity_poly.entity_id
_entity_poly.type
_entity_poly.pdbx_seq_one_letter_code
_entity_poly.pdbx_strand_id
1 'polypeptide(L)'
;HLGWMAIIITYNPKLTLLNFYLYALMTATVFLSLNSIKVSKLSILMTTWTKTPPLSATLLLTLLSLAGLPPLTGFLPKWLIIQELTKQSMAVAATTISLLSLLSLFFYLRLAYCATITL
;
A
#
# COMPACT_ATOMS: atom_id res chain seq x y z
N HIS A 1 -1.77 4.05 -6.55
CA HIS A 1 -0.52 4.80 -6.27
C HIS A 1 -0.17 5.79 -7.38
N LEU A 2 -0.19 5.40 -8.66
CA LEU A 2 0.07 6.33 -9.78
C LEU A 2 -0.83 7.58 -9.79
N GLY A 3 -2.11 7.46 -9.42
CA GLY A 3 -3.01 8.62 -9.31
C GLY A 3 -2.53 9.68 -8.29
N TRP A 4 -1.94 9.24 -7.17
CA TRP A 4 -1.31 10.15 -6.20
C TRP A 4 -0.07 10.84 -6.77
N MET A 5 0.70 10.13 -7.61
CA MET A 5 1.88 10.70 -8.27
C MET A 5 1.50 11.72 -9.34
N ALA A 6 0.44 11.45 -10.13
CA ALA A 6 -0.03 12.34 -11.18
C ALA A 6 -0.50 13.70 -10.64
N ILE A 7 -1.15 13.71 -9.47
CA ILE A 7 -1.69 14.95 -8.89
C ILE A 7 -0.61 15.81 -8.24
N ILE A 8 0.42 15.22 -7.64
CA ILE A 8 1.48 15.99 -6.96
C ILE A 8 2.64 16.38 -7.90
N ILE A 9 2.76 15.81 -9.10
CA ILE A 9 3.88 16.11 -10.02
C ILE A 9 3.96 17.59 -10.42
N THR A 10 2.80 18.25 -10.54
CA THR A 10 2.69 19.66 -10.92
C THR A 10 3.05 20.60 -9.77
N TYR A 11 2.88 20.16 -8.51
CA TYR A 11 3.10 20.99 -7.33
C TYR A 11 4.45 20.74 -6.67
N ASN A 12 4.85 19.47 -6.53
CA ASN A 12 6.12 19.12 -5.91
C ASN A 12 6.68 17.78 -6.46
N PRO A 13 7.61 17.83 -7.43
CA PRO A 13 8.21 16.64 -8.01
C PRO A 13 9.12 15.88 -7.05
N LYS A 14 9.53 16.46 -5.90
CA LYS A 14 10.29 15.72 -4.89
C LYS A 14 9.40 14.73 -4.14
N LEU A 15 8.13 15.09 -3.91
CA LEU A 15 7.16 14.20 -3.27
C LEU A 15 6.71 13.05 -4.20
N THR A 16 6.66 13.27 -5.51
CA THR A 16 6.41 12.17 -6.46
C THR A 16 7.51 11.13 -6.42
N LEU A 17 8.77 11.56 -6.41
CA LEU A 17 9.94 10.68 -6.30
C LEU A 17 9.90 9.86 -5.01
N LEU A 18 9.60 10.48 -3.87
CA LEU A 18 9.46 9.76 -2.59
C LEU A 18 8.39 8.66 -2.67
N ASN A 19 7.21 8.99 -3.20
CA ASN A 19 6.13 8.02 -3.38
C ASN A 19 6.53 6.90 -4.35
N PHE A 20 7.27 7.21 -5.41
CA PHE A 20 7.76 6.23 -6.38
C PHE A 20 8.75 5.24 -5.75
N TYR A 21 9.76 5.72 -5.02
CA TYR A 21 10.72 4.84 -4.36
C TYR A 21 10.06 3.91 -3.34
N LEU A 22 9.16 4.45 -2.51
CA LEU A 22 8.41 3.64 -1.54
C LEU A 22 7.54 2.59 -2.23
N TYR A 23 6.83 2.99 -3.29
CA TYR A 23 5.99 2.06 -4.04
C TYR A 23 6.80 0.96 -4.75
N ALA A 24 7.93 1.30 -5.36
CA ALA A 24 8.81 0.33 -6.02
C ALA A 24 9.36 -0.69 -5.02
N LEU A 25 9.81 -0.24 -3.84
CA LEU A 25 10.35 -1.12 -2.80
C LEU A 25 9.27 -2.04 -2.21
N MET A 26 8.08 -1.51 -1.93
CA MET A 26 6.96 -2.33 -1.42
C MET A 26 6.47 -3.34 -2.44
N THR A 27 6.33 -2.96 -3.71
CA THR A 27 5.91 -3.90 -4.74
C THR A 27 6.95 -4.99 -4.97
N ALA A 28 8.24 -4.65 -4.99
CA ALA A 28 9.32 -5.63 -5.10
C ALA A 28 9.28 -6.65 -3.96
N THR A 29 9.12 -6.21 -2.70
CA THR A 29 9.01 -7.11 -1.54
C THR A 29 7.78 -8.02 -1.59
N VAL A 30 6.63 -7.52 -2.06
CA VAL A 30 5.41 -8.33 -2.27
C VAL A 30 5.65 -9.38 -3.36
N PHE A 31 6.24 -9.01 -4.50
CA PHE A 31 6.52 -9.98 -5.56
C PHE A 31 7.54 -11.03 -5.13
N LEU A 32 8.58 -10.64 -4.38
CA LEU A 32 9.59 -11.56 -3.89
C LEU A 32 9.00 -12.58 -2.90
N SER A 33 8.14 -12.12 -1.99
CA SER A 33 7.47 -12.99 -1.01
C SER A 33 6.43 -13.91 -1.65
N LEU A 34 5.67 -13.45 -2.65
CA LEU A 34 4.78 -14.32 -3.43
C LEU A 34 5.55 -15.39 -4.22
N ASN A 35 6.71 -15.02 -4.77
CA ASN A 35 7.57 -15.95 -5.51
C ASN A 35 8.18 -17.03 -4.59
N SER A 36 8.64 -16.65 -3.39
CA SER A 36 9.21 -17.62 -2.44
C SER A 36 8.17 -18.63 -1.94
N ILE A 37 6.90 -18.25 -1.84
CA ILE A 37 5.80 -19.14 -1.45
C ILE A 37 5.10 -19.80 -2.67
N LYS A 38 5.52 -19.46 -3.90
CA LYS A 38 4.91 -19.95 -5.16
C LYS A 38 3.39 -19.79 -5.19
N VAL A 39 2.89 -18.65 -4.73
CA VAL A 39 1.45 -18.38 -4.65
C VAL A 39 0.94 -17.85 -5.99
N SER A 40 0.10 -18.62 -6.68
CA SER A 40 -0.60 -18.20 -7.91
C SER A 40 -2.11 -18.05 -7.72
N LYS A 41 -2.66 -18.56 -6.61
CA LYS A 41 -4.09 -18.53 -6.29
C LYS A 41 -4.31 -18.05 -4.85
N LEU A 42 -5.43 -17.39 -4.62
CA LEU A 42 -5.84 -16.88 -3.31
C LEU A 42 -5.99 -18.02 -2.27
N SER A 43 -6.43 -19.21 -2.70
CA SER A 43 -6.50 -20.40 -1.84
C SER A 43 -5.14 -20.89 -1.35
N ILE A 44 -4.07 -20.69 -2.13
CA ILE A 44 -2.71 -21.09 -1.73
C ILE A 44 -2.18 -20.10 -0.69
N LEU A 45 -2.49 -18.80 -0.84
CA LEU A 45 -2.13 -17.74 0.12
C LEU A 45 -2.66 -18.03 1.53
N MET A 46 -3.86 -18.61 1.63
CA MET A 46 -4.50 -19.00 2.89
C MET A 46 -3.70 -20.07 3.67
N THR A 47 -3.04 -20.97 2.96
CA THR A 47 -2.25 -22.06 3.59
C THR A 47 -0.81 -21.67 3.97
N THR A 48 -0.41 -20.41 3.79
CA THR A 48 0.99 -19.98 3.93
C THR A 48 1.42 -19.76 5.37
N TRP A 49 0.49 -19.36 6.24
CA TRP A 49 0.75 -19.16 7.67
C TRP A 49 1.30 -20.42 8.36
N THR A 50 0.75 -21.59 8.02
CA THR A 50 1.15 -22.87 8.63
C THR A 50 2.49 -23.39 8.15
N LYS A 51 2.96 -22.96 6.97
CA LYS A 51 4.23 -23.41 6.36
C LYS A 51 5.40 -22.50 6.74
N THR A 52 5.19 -21.20 6.70
CA THR A 52 6.25 -20.20 6.90
C THR A 52 5.70 -18.96 7.65
N PRO A 53 5.48 -19.07 8.98
CA PRO A 53 4.96 -17.96 9.80
C PRO A 53 5.76 -16.65 9.70
N PRO A 54 7.11 -16.62 9.66
CA PRO A 54 7.83 -15.34 9.54
C PRO A 54 7.61 -14.67 8.17
N LEU A 55 7.40 -15.45 7.11
CA LEU A 55 7.27 -14.91 5.76
C LEU A 55 5.85 -14.40 5.48
N SER A 56 4.83 -15.04 6.07
CA SER A 56 3.45 -14.52 6.07
C SER A 56 3.32 -13.25 6.92
N ALA A 57 4.00 -13.16 8.07
CA ALA A 57 4.03 -11.92 8.87
C ALA A 57 4.66 -10.73 8.14
N THR A 58 5.74 -10.95 7.39
CA THR A 58 6.36 -9.88 6.56
C THR A 58 5.47 -9.49 5.37
N LEU A 59 4.80 -10.45 4.73
CA LEU A 59 3.83 -10.19 3.66
C LEU A 59 2.60 -9.39 4.17
N LEU A 60 2.13 -9.68 5.39
CA LEU A 60 1.08 -8.90 6.04
C LEU A 60 1.51 -7.43 6.22
N LEU A 61 2.68 -7.21 6.82
CA LEU A 61 3.18 -5.87 7.11
C LEU A 61 3.37 -5.05 5.83
N THR A 62 3.85 -5.67 4.75
CA THR A 62 4.02 -4.98 3.46
C THR A 62 2.69 -4.64 2.80
N LEU A 63 1.69 -5.55 2.85
CA LEU A 63 0.33 -5.28 2.35
C LEU A 63 -0.37 -4.16 3.11
N LEU A 64 -0.26 -4.14 4.45
CA LEU A 64 -0.80 -3.04 5.27
C LEU A 64 -0.10 -1.71 4.99
N SER A 65 1.19 -1.74 4.64
CA SER A 65 1.94 -0.54 4.28
C SER A 65 1.47 0.03 2.94
N LEU A 66 1.24 -0.82 1.93
CA LEU A 66 0.61 -0.43 0.66
C LEU A 66 -0.80 0.16 0.86
N ALA A 67 -1.57 -0.41 1.78
CA ALA A 67 -2.88 0.12 2.16
C ALA A 67 -2.79 1.54 2.75
N GLY A 68 -1.68 1.87 3.43
CA GLY A 68 -1.42 3.19 4.00
C GLY A 68 -2.09 3.38 5.36
N LEU A 69 -1.96 2.40 6.26
CA LEU A 69 -2.40 2.54 7.65
C LEU A 69 -1.44 3.44 8.45
N PRO A 70 -1.95 4.26 9.39
CA PRO A 70 -1.17 5.18 10.22
C PRO A 70 -0.47 4.44 11.38
N PRO A 71 0.50 3.58 11.06
CA PRO A 71 1.86 3.66 11.62
C PRO A 71 2.96 3.27 10.59
N LEU A 72 2.58 3.03 9.32
CA LEU A 72 3.46 2.44 8.30
C LEU A 72 3.93 3.49 7.28
N THR A 73 5.06 3.19 6.64
CA THR A 73 5.75 4.09 5.71
C THR A 73 4.93 4.46 4.47
N GLY A 74 3.93 3.67 4.09
CA GLY A 74 3.05 3.98 2.96
C GLY A 74 1.96 5.02 3.26
N PHE A 75 1.71 5.37 4.52
CA PHE A 75 0.82 6.48 4.89
C PHE A 75 1.50 7.84 4.72
N LEU A 76 2.80 7.92 5.02
CA LEU A 76 3.61 9.13 4.97
C LEU A 76 3.48 9.92 3.65
N PRO A 77 3.66 9.31 2.45
CA PRO A 77 3.54 10.05 1.20
C PRO A 77 2.10 10.53 0.94
N LYS A 78 1.07 9.74 1.28
CA LYS A 78 -0.34 10.14 1.10
C LYS A 78 -0.67 11.36 1.97
N TRP A 79 -0.22 11.34 3.22
CA TRP A 79 -0.41 12.45 4.15
C TRP A 79 0.28 13.74 3.69
N LEU A 80 1.55 13.66 3.27
CA LEU A 80 2.27 14.82 2.75
C LEU A 80 1.62 15.38 1.46
N ILE A 81 1.10 14.52 0.58
CA ILE A 81 0.40 14.99 -0.63
C ILE A 81 -0.89 15.74 -0.27
N ILE A 82 -1.66 15.25 0.72
CA ILE A 82 -2.85 15.97 1.21
C ILE A 82 -2.44 17.33 1.77
N GLN A 83 -1.35 17.41 2.54
CA GLN A 83 -0.89 18.67 3.12
C GLN A 83 -0.45 19.68 2.05
N GLU A 84 0.20 19.24 0.97
CA GLU A 84 0.53 20.14 -0.14
C GLU A 84 -0.72 20.56 -0.93
N LEU A 85 -1.68 19.66 -1.12
CA LEU A 85 -2.94 19.99 -1.80
C LEU A 85 -3.79 21.01 -1.02
N THR A 86 -3.80 20.94 0.31
CA THR A 86 -4.53 21.92 1.14
C THR A 86 -3.85 23.28 1.15
N LYS A 87 -2.52 23.34 1.09
CA LYS A 87 -1.78 24.61 0.89
C LYS A 87 -2.14 25.29 -0.42
N GLN A 88 -2.42 24.51 -1.47
CA GLN A 88 -2.80 25.02 -2.79
C GLN A 88 -4.31 25.27 -2.92
N SER A 89 -5.06 25.30 -1.82
CA SER A 89 -6.53 25.49 -1.76
C SER A 89 -7.37 24.42 -2.51
N MET A 90 -6.76 23.31 -2.92
CA MET A 90 -7.42 22.21 -3.65
C MET A 90 -8.07 21.19 -2.71
N ALA A 91 -8.92 21.67 -1.79
CA ALA A 91 -9.53 20.82 -0.76
C ALA A 91 -10.43 19.71 -1.36
N VAL A 92 -11.19 20.01 -2.42
CA VAL A 92 -12.09 19.04 -3.07
C VAL A 92 -11.31 17.89 -3.75
N ALA A 93 -10.16 18.20 -4.35
CA ALA A 93 -9.28 17.17 -4.92
C ALA A 93 -8.66 16.29 -3.83
N ALA A 94 -8.30 16.89 -2.68
CA ALA A 94 -7.74 16.15 -1.56
C ALA A 94 -8.76 15.20 -0.89
N THR A 95 -10.04 15.58 -0.81
CA THR A 95 -11.09 14.74 -0.21
C THR A 95 -11.51 13.60 -1.14
N THR A 96 -11.64 13.86 -2.43
CA THR A 96 -11.99 12.81 -3.41
C THR A 96 -10.90 11.75 -3.47
N ILE A 97 -9.62 12.14 -3.54
CA ILE A 97 -8.53 11.17 -3.61
C ILE A 97 -8.33 10.38 -2.31
N SER A 98 -8.62 10.98 -1.15
CA SER A 98 -8.57 10.28 0.14
C SER A 98 -9.69 9.24 0.25
N LEU A 99 -10.92 9.56 -0.17
CA LEU A 99 -12.03 8.62 -0.25
C LEU A 99 -11.74 7.44 -1.18
N LEU A 100 -11.17 7.69 -2.37
CA LEU A 100 -10.75 6.62 -3.29
C LEU A 100 -9.66 5.72 -2.67
N SER A 101 -8.79 6.27 -1.83
CA SER A 101 -7.75 5.50 -1.15
C SER A 101 -8.32 4.52 -0.10
N LEU A 102 -9.42 4.87 0.57
CA LEU A 102 -10.10 3.98 1.52
C LEU A 102 -10.66 2.74 0.83
N LEU A 103 -11.17 2.87 -0.39
CA LEU A 103 -11.62 1.72 -1.18
C LEU A 103 -10.48 0.74 -1.48
N SER A 104 -9.30 1.26 -1.85
CA SER A 104 -8.12 0.43 -2.05
C SER A 104 -7.64 -0.26 -0.77
N LEU A 105 -7.75 0.42 0.38
CA LEU A 105 -7.39 -0.12 1.68
C LEU A 105 -8.25 -1.33 2.06
N PHE A 106 -9.55 -1.32 1.75
CA PHE A 106 -10.43 -2.47 1.99
C PHE A 106 -9.96 -3.73 1.24
N PHE A 107 -9.52 -3.58 0.00
CA PHE A 107 -9.00 -4.71 -0.79
C PHE A 107 -7.72 -5.30 -0.18
N TYR A 108 -6.77 -4.47 0.22
CA TYR A 108 -5.52 -4.93 0.85
C TYR A 108 -5.77 -5.59 2.21
N LEU A 109 -6.71 -5.08 3.02
CA LEU A 109 -7.10 -5.72 4.29
C LEU A 109 -7.67 -7.12 4.07
N ARG A 110 -8.48 -7.33 3.03
CA ARG A 110 -9.02 -8.66 2.71
C ARG A 110 -7.91 -9.65 2.37
N LEU A 111 -6.91 -9.23 1.60
CA LEU A 111 -5.75 -10.08 1.26
C LEU A 111 -4.90 -10.38 2.49
N ALA A 112 -4.65 -9.38 3.32
CA ALA A 112 -3.97 -9.51 4.60
C ALA A 112 -4.67 -10.53 5.52
N TYR A 113 -5.99 -10.45 5.62
CA TYR A 113 -6.80 -11.40 6.38
C TYR A 113 -6.64 -12.82 5.86
N CYS A 114 -6.74 -13.02 4.54
CA CYS A 114 -6.50 -14.34 3.95
C CYS A 114 -5.08 -14.86 4.19
N ALA A 115 -4.06 -13.99 4.27
CA ALA A 115 -2.67 -14.40 4.50
C ALA A 115 -2.39 -14.82 5.95
N THR A 116 -3.16 -14.33 6.93
CA THR A 116 -2.89 -14.56 8.36
C THR A 116 -3.88 -15.48 9.05
N ILE A 117 -5.16 -15.43 8.66
CA ILE A 117 -6.23 -16.15 9.34
C ILE A 117 -6.84 -17.12 8.33
N THR A 118 -6.30 -18.34 8.29
CA THR A 118 -7.01 -19.55 7.84
C THR A 118 -6.28 -20.82 8.30
N LEU A 119 -6.18 -20.95 9.63
CA LEU A 119 -6.47 -22.18 10.37
C LEU A 119 -6.85 -21.78 11.81
#